data_AF-A0A0G0FFJ2-F1
#
_entry.id   AF-A0A0G0FFJ2-F1
#
_cell.length_a   1.000
_cell.length_b   1.000
_cell.length_c   1.000
_cell.angle_alpha   90.00
_cell.angle_beta   90.00
_cell.angle_gamma   90.00
#
_symmetry.space_group_name_H-M   'P 1'
#
loop_
_entity.id
_entity.type
_entity.pdbx_description
1 polymer ?
#
loop_
_entity_poly.entity_id
_entity_poly.type
_entity_poly.pdbx_seq_one_letter_code
_entity_poly.pdbx_strand_id
1 'polypeptide(L)'
;MTNKLTYKQKAFVNEFVKSKNATSSAMNVYHVKNRSVARQIGSENLAKPYIRQSIDMLLQASGYDPEASIKALIENEQVGAGVKATASDSIRASELLLKISSNFIEKQQTVSVSMNIDSMNKEELLKLKQKYDKLLREGY
;
A
#
# COMPACT_ATOMS: atom_id res chain seq x y z
N MET A 1 8.12 26.69 2.62
CA MET A 1 8.72 26.61 3.97
C MET A 1 9.42 25.27 4.12
N THR A 2 10.71 25.24 4.43
CA THR A 2 11.45 24.00 4.70
C THR A 2 11.01 23.46 6.06
N ASN A 3 10.07 22.50 6.08
CA ASN A 3 9.56 21.92 7.33
C ASN A 3 10.66 21.09 8.00
N LYS A 4 11.37 21.72 8.93
CA LYS A 4 12.37 21.08 9.78
C LYS A 4 11.67 20.04 10.65
N LEU A 5 12.13 18.80 10.59
CA LEU A 5 11.60 17.71 11.42
C LEU A 5 11.61 18.07 12.90
N THR A 6 10.51 17.79 13.58
CA THR A 6 10.42 17.90 15.04
C THR A 6 11.31 16.83 15.70
N TYR A 7 11.64 17.03 16.99
CA TYR A 7 12.45 16.07 17.76
C TYR A 7 11.87 14.64 17.71
N LYS A 8 10.55 14.49 17.91
CA LYS A 8 9.87 13.19 17.87
C LYS A 8 9.89 12.56 16.47
N GLN A 9 9.75 13.36 15.41
CA GLN A 9 9.82 12.85 14.05
C GLN A 9 11.24 12.38 13.70
N LYS A 10 12.29 13.11 14.13
CA LYS A 10 13.68 12.65 13.98
C LYS A 10 13.94 11.34 14.72
N ALA A 11 13.45 11.23 15.96
CA ALA A 11 13.56 10.00 16.73
C ALA A 11 12.84 8.83 16.03
N PHE A 12 11.64 9.07 15.48
CA PHE A 12 10.90 8.09 14.69
C PHE A 12 11.69 7.64 13.46
N VAL A 13 12.27 8.56 12.70
CA VAL A 13 13.06 8.26 11.51
C VAL A 13 14.27 7.39 11.86
N ASN A 14 15.03 7.74 12.89
CA ASN A 14 16.19 6.95 13.33
C ASN A 14 15.79 5.53 13.76
N GLU A 15 14.72 5.41 14.55
CA GLU A 15 14.23 4.10 15.01
C GLU A 15 13.65 3.27 13.85
N PHE A 16 13.02 3.92 12.87
CA PHE A 16 12.50 3.25 11.68
C PHE A 16 13.62 2.72 10.79
N VAL A 17 14.68 3.50 10.55
CA VAL A 17 15.84 3.04 9.78
C VAL A 17 16.49 1.83 10.45
N LYS A 18 16.56 1.81 11.78
CA LYS A 18 17.10 0.69 12.56
C LYS A 18 16.20 -0.55 12.54
N SER A 19 14.92 -0.40 12.81
CA SER A 19 13.99 -1.53 13.03
C SER A 19 13.27 -2.00 11.77
N LYS A 20 13.21 -1.15 10.72
CA LYS A 20 12.41 -1.33 9.50
C LYS A 20 10.92 -1.62 9.76
N ASN A 21 10.42 -1.25 10.95
CA ASN A 21 9.03 -1.49 11.36
C ASN A 21 8.41 -0.22 11.93
N ALA A 22 7.46 0.36 11.18
CA ALA A 22 6.80 1.62 11.55
C ALA A 22 5.97 1.51 12.84
N THR A 23 5.34 0.36 13.08
CA THR A 23 4.51 0.17 14.29
C THR A 23 5.39 0.08 15.52
N SER A 24 6.45 -0.73 15.48
CA SER A 24 7.41 -0.85 16.59
C SER A 24 8.15 0.47 16.84
N SER A 25 8.55 1.17 15.78
CA SER A 25 9.17 2.49 15.88
C SER A 25 8.26 3.50 16.56
N ALA A 26 6.98 3.52 16.18
CA ALA A 26 6.01 4.40 16.82
C ALA A 26 5.80 4.03 18.29
N MET A 27 5.79 2.74 18.62
CA MET A 27 5.65 2.25 19.99
C MET A 27 6.82 2.71 20.87
N ASN A 28 8.04 2.59 20.36
CA ASN A 28 9.26 2.93 21.08
C ASN A 28 9.43 4.44 21.27
N VAL A 29 9.15 5.23 20.22
CA VAL A 29 9.40 6.67 20.22
C VAL A 29 8.28 7.47 20.90
N TYR A 30 7.03 7.04 20.73
CA TYR A 30 5.87 7.74 21.28
C TYR A 30 5.32 7.06 22.55
N HIS A 31 5.97 5.99 23.03
CA HIS A 31 5.59 5.23 24.23
C HIS A 31 4.11 4.79 24.22
N VAL A 32 3.62 4.41 23.04
CA VAL A 32 2.21 4.03 22.85
C VAL A 32 2.00 2.61 23.39
N LYS A 33 1.06 2.45 24.32
CA LYS A 33 0.74 1.11 24.88
C LYS A 33 -0.11 0.25 23.94
N ASN A 34 -0.94 0.90 23.12
CA ASN A 34 -1.85 0.22 22.20
C ASN A 34 -1.23 0.06 20.81
N ARG A 35 -1.07 -1.18 20.36
CA ARG A 35 -0.51 -1.52 19.05
C ARG A 35 -1.30 -0.95 17.86
N SER A 36 -2.63 -0.88 17.96
CA SER A 36 -3.49 -0.32 16.90
C SER A 36 -3.19 1.16 16.68
N VAL A 37 -3.06 1.91 17.78
CA VAL A 37 -2.69 3.33 17.76
C VAL A 37 -1.28 3.52 17.21
N ALA A 38 -0.32 2.69 17.63
CA ALA A 38 1.05 2.73 17.11
C ALA A 38 1.11 2.46 15.60
N ARG A 39 0.27 1.54 15.09
CA ARG A 39 0.17 1.25 13.65
C ARG A 39 -0.35 2.47 12.89
N GLN A 40 -1.39 3.13 13.40
CA GLN A 40 -1.96 4.33 12.78
C GLN A 40 -0.93 5.47 12.74
N ILE A 41 -0.26 5.72 13.86
CA ILE A 41 0.81 6.75 13.96
C ILE A 41 1.95 6.44 12.99
N GLY A 42 2.40 5.18 12.93
CA GLY A 42 3.45 4.76 12.01
C GLY A 42 3.05 5.00 10.55
N SER A 43 1.81 4.65 10.18
CA SER A 43 1.28 4.89 8.84
C SER A 43 1.19 6.39 8.52
N GLU A 44 0.70 7.19 9.47
CA GLU A 44 0.58 8.65 9.29
C GLU A 44 1.95 9.30 9.13
N ASN A 45 2.95 8.88 9.91
CA ASN A 45 4.32 9.37 9.79
C ASN A 45 4.92 9.03 8.43
N LEU A 46 4.74 7.80 7.93
CA LEU A 46 5.25 7.42 6.61
C LEU A 46 4.54 8.13 5.46
N ALA A 47 3.27 8.52 5.64
CA ALA A 47 2.53 9.29 4.66
C ALA A 47 3.02 10.75 4.53
N LYS A 48 3.74 11.28 5.53
CA LYS A 48 4.25 12.66 5.52
C LYS A 48 5.49 12.75 4.60
N PRO A 49 5.46 13.54 3.49
CA PRO A 49 6.53 13.53 2.48
C PRO A 49 7.91 13.87 3.02
N TYR A 50 8.00 14.85 3.94
CA TYR A 50 9.28 15.29 4.53
C TYR A 50 9.89 14.26 5.49
N ILE A 51 9.07 13.39 6.10
CA ILE A 51 9.57 12.25 6.90
C ILE A 51 10.15 11.21 5.96
N ARG A 52 9.46 10.89 4.86
CA ARG A 52 9.94 9.93 3.86
C ARG A 52 11.27 10.37 3.23
N GLN A 53 11.37 11.63 2.80
CA GLN A 53 12.61 12.21 2.30
C GLN A 53 13.77 12.07 3.30
N SER A 54 13.50 12.22 4.60
CA SER A 54 14.55 12.07 5.62
C SER A 54 14.99 10.63 5.86
N ILE A 55 14.07 9.67 5.71
CA ILE A 55 14.39 8.24 5.71
C ILE A 55 15.27 7.93 4.51
N ASP A 56 14.88 8.39 3.32
CA ASP A 56 15.61 8.15 2.08
C ASP A 56 17.03 8.73 2.15
N MET A 57 17.19 9.96 2.64
CA MET A 57 18.50 10.58 2.86
C MET A 57 19.38 9.78 3.83
N LEU A 58 18.82 9.28 4.94
CA LEU A 58 19.56 8.49 5.91
C LEU A 58 19.95 7.11 5.38
N LEU A 59 19.07 6.48 4.62
CA LEU A 59 19.36 5.22 3.96
C LEU A 59 20.49 5.39 2.94
N GLN A 60 20.39 6.39 2.06
CA GLN A 60 21.47 6.72 1.12
C GLN A 60 22.79 7.04 1.83
N ALA A 61 22.75 7.82 2.92
CA ALA A 61 23.94 8.14 3.71
C ALA A 61 24.56 6.91 4.39
N SER A 62 23.76 5.89 4.71
CA SER A 62 24.26 4.60 5.23
C SER A 62 24.90 3.71 4.16
N GLY A 63 24.96 4.17 2.90
CA GLY A 63 25.41 3.38 1.76
C GLY A 63 24.38 2.36 1.29
N TYR A 64 23.14 2.45 1.80
CA TYR A 64 22.04 1.61 1.34
C TYR A 64 21.52 2.14 0.01
N ASP A 65 21.97 1.50 -1.07
CA ASP A 65 21.34 1.62 -2.37
C ASP A 65 20.41 0.41 -2.55
N PRO A 66 19.08 0.64 -2.66
CA PRO A 66 18.14 -0.41 -2.99
C PRO A 66 18.55 -1.14 -4.28
N GLU A 67 18.97 -0.42 -5.32
CA GLU A 67 19.37 -1.00 -6.61
C GLU A 67 20.61 -1.88 -6.45
N ALA A 68 21.67 -1.41 -5.76
CA ALA A 68 22.85 -2.23 -5.48
C ALA A 68 22.55 -3.44 -4.59
N SER A 69 21.65 -3.32 -3.61
CA SER A 69 21.25 -4.44 -2.75
C SER A 69 20.49 -5.51 -3.52
N ILE A 70 19.64 -5.08 -4.46
CA ILE A 70 18.89 -5.94 -5.37
C ILE A 70 19.85 -6.62 -6.36
N LYS A 71 20.76 -5.85 -6.96
CA LYS A 71 21.79 -6.35 -7.87
C LYS A 71 22.70 -7.36 -7.18
N ALA A 72 23.12 -7.10 -5.94
CA ALA A 72 23.91 -8.04 -5.15
C ALA A 72 23.13 -9.34 -4.86
N LEU A 73 21.82 -9.28 -4.63
CA LEU A 73 21.00 -10.49 -4.49
C LEU A 73 20.90 -11.28 -5.80
N ILE A 74 20.74 -10.61 -6.94
CA ILE A 74 20.70 -11.22 -8.28
C ILE A 74 22.09 -11.79 -8.66
N GLU A 75 23.18 -11.12 -8.31
CA GLU A 75 24.55 -11.58 -8.60
C GLU A 75 24.95 -12.79 -7.73
N ASN A 76 24.48 -12.88 -6.49
CA ASN A 76 24.63 -14.07 -5.65
C ASN A 76 23.82 -15.28 -6.16
N GLU A 77 22.92 -15.09 -7.11
CA GLU A 77 22.21 -16.16 -7.80
C GLU A 77 23.09 -16.89 -8.84
N GLN A 78 24.17 -16.25 -9.32
CA GLN A 78 25.14 -16.88 -10.24
C GLN A 78 26.29 -17.61 -9.53
N VAL A 79 26.54 -17.30 -8.25
CA VAL A 79 27.56 -18.00 -7.46
C VAL A 79 26.84 -18.99 -6.55
N GLY A 80 26.71 -20.23 -7.01
CA GLY A 80 26.20 -21.36 -6.24
C GLY A 80 27.03 -21.61 -4.97
N ALA A 81 26.73 -20.86 -3.91
CA ALA A 81 27.35 -21.00 -2.61
C ALA A 81 26.27 -21.09 -1.51
N GLY A 82 25.55 -22.21 -1.50
CA GLY A 82 25.15 -22.84 -0.23
C GLY A 82 23.77 -22.53 0.36
N VAL A 83 22.87 -21.83 -0.32
CA VAL A 83 21.48 -21.70 0.15
C VAL A 83 20.55 -22.43 -0.82
N LYS A 84 19.69 -23.30 -0.28
CA LYS A 84 18.61 -23.99 -1.00
C LYS A 84 17.53 -23.01 -1.49
N ALA A 85 17.92 -21.99 -2.26
CA ALA A 85 16.96 -21.14 -2.93
C ALA A 85 16.43 -21.91 -4.15
N THR A 86 15.16 -22.29 -4.07
CA THR A 86 14.46 -22.91 -5.20
C THR A 86 14.11 -21.86 -6.24
N ALA A 87 13.87 -22.26 -7.50
CA ALA A 87 13.41 -21.35 -8.57
C ALA A 87 12.18 -20.52 -8.14
N SER A 88 11.35 -21.06 -7.25
CA SER A 88 10.23 -20.36 -6.62
C SER A 88 10.63 -19.15 -5.78
N ASP A 89 11.77 -19.21 -5.09
CA ASP A 89 12.26 -18.12 -4.24
C ASP A 89 12.81 -16.96 -5.09
N SER A 90 13.43 -17.28 -6.24
CA SER A 90 13.87 -16.33 -7.26
C SER A 90 12.70 -15.56 -7.88
N ILE A 91 11.62 -16.29 -8.22
CA ILE A 91 10.38 -15.69 -8.76
C ILE A 91 9.75 -14.76 -7.72
N ARG A 92 9.69 -15.20 -6.45
CA ARG A 92 9.17 -14.38 -5.34
C ARG A 92 10.00 -13.12 -5.13
N ALA A 93 11.33 -13.24 -5.18
CA ALA A 93 12.23 -12.10 -5.09
C ALA A 93 11.93 -11.12 -6.24
N SER A 94 11.93 -11.60 -7.48
CA SER A 94 11.62 -10.80 -8.68
C SER A 94 10.25 -10.10 -8.61
N GLU A 95 9.23 -10.78 -8.09
CA GLU A 95 7.90 -10.20 -7.85
C GLU A 95 7.94 -9.07 -6.82
N LEU A 96 8.67 -9.25 -5.71
CA LEU A 96 8.85 -8.23 -4.68
C LEU A 96 9.62 -7.01 -5.22
N LEU A 97 10.60 -7.23 -6.11
CA LEU A 97 11.32 -6.15 -6.79
C LEU A 97 10.37 -5.28 -7.61
N LEU A 98 9.54 -5.90 -8.44
CA LEU A 98 8.56 -5.19 -9.27
C LEU A 98 7.52 -4.43 -8.44
N LYS A 99 7.14 -4.98 -7.27
CA LYS A 99 6.25 -4.31 -6.30
C LYS A 99 6.89 -3.06 -5.71
N ILE A 100 8.18 -3.14 -5.34
CA ILE A 100 8.91 -2.01 -4.75
C ILE A 100 9.18 -0.91 -5.79
N SER A 101 9.47 -1.30 -7.04
CA SER A 101 9.78 -0.36 -8.12
C SER A 101 8.55 0.36 -8.71
N SER A 102 7.38 0.24 -8.09
CA SER A 102 6.10 0.84 -8.52
C SER A 102 5.59 0.39 -9.90
N ASN A 103 6.15 -0.69 -10.47
CA ASN A 103 5.73 -1.24 -11.77
C ASN A 103 4.76 -2.43 -11.64
N PHE A 104 4.36 -2.79 -10.41
CA PHE A 104 3.43 -3.88 -10.19
C PHE A 104 1.98 -3.40 -10.30
N ILE A 105 1.33 -3.74 -11.41
CA ILE A 105 -0.11 -3.59 -11.56
C ILE A 105 -0.75 -4.68 -10.70
N GLU A 106 -1.19 -4.34 -9.49
CA GLU A 106 -1.97 -5.26 -8.67
C GLU A 106 -3.26 -5.63 -9.42
N LYS A 107 -3.47 -6.92 -9.63
CA LYS A 107 -4.71 -7.44 -10.21
C LYS A 107 -5.84 -7.14 -9.22
N GLN A 108 -6.63 -6.10 -9.48
CA GLN A 108 -7.79 -5.78 -8.63
C GLN A 108 -8.77 -6.96 -8.68
N GLN A 109 -9.16 -7.46 -7.50
CA GLN A 109 -10.29 -8.38 -7.39
C GLN A 109 -11.53 -7.65 -7.90
N THR A 110 -12.09 -8.11 -9.02
CA THR A 110 -13.43 -7.72 -9.44
C THR A 110 -14.41 -8.25 -8.39
N VAL A 111 -14.92 -7.38 -7.52
CA VAL A 111 -16.04 -7.72 -6.65
C VAL A 111 -17.28 -7.79 -7.52
N SER A 112 -17.70 -9.00 -7.90
CA SER A 112 -18.99 -9.19 -8.54
C SER A 112 -20.08 -9.00 -7.48
N VAL A 113 -20.75 -7.86 -7.49
CA VAL A 113 -21.98 -7.65 -6.72
C VAL A 113 -23.11 -8.31 -7.51
N SER A 114 -23.56 -9.49 -7.09
CA SER A 114 -24.85 -10.02 -7.53
C SER A 114 -25.95 -9.23 -6.84
N MET A 115 -26.49 -8.21 -7.51
CA MET A 115 -27.74 -7.59 -7.07
C MET A 115 -28.87 -8.57 -7.37
N ASN A 116 -29.46 -9.13 -6.32
CA ASN A 116 -30.70 -9.88 -6.43
C ASN A 116 -31.82 -8.85 -6.69
N ILE A 117 -32.21 -8.68 -7.95
CA ILE A 117 -33.31 -7.78 -8.34
C ILE A 117 -34.61 -8.54 -8.06
N ASP A 118 -34.96 -8.69 -6.80
CA ASP A 118 -36.31 -9.13 -6.45
C ASP A 118 -37.01 -8.09 -5.59
N SER A 119 -38.18 -7.71 -6.12
CA SER A 119 -39.18 -6.77 -5.61
C SER A 119 -38.96 -5.27 -5.88
N MET A 120 -38.82 -4.89 -7.16
CA MET A 120 -39.60 -3.73 -7.60
C MET A 120 -41.08 -4.11 -7.46
N ASN A 121 -41.78 -3.44 -6.56
CA ASN A 121 -43.18 -3.71 -6.28
C ASN A 121 -43.98 -3.62 -7.59
N LYS A 122 -44.69 -4.69 -7.99
CA LYS A 122 -45.38 -4.79 -9.30
C LYS A 122 -46.25 -3.58 -9.62
N GLU A 123 -46.76 -2.91 -8.58
CA GLU A 123 -47.53 -1.68 -8.67
C GLU A 123 -46.75 -0.50 -9.26
N GLU A 124 -45.47 -0.34 -8.94
CA GLU A 124 -44.64 0.75 -9.47
C GLU A 124 -44.35 0.57 -10.95
N LEU A 125 -44.12 -0.69 -11.38
CA LEU A 125 -43.96 -1.02 -12.79
C LEU A 125 -45.24 -0.76 -13.59
N LEU A 126 -46.41 -1.06 -13.01
CA LEU A 126 -47.70 -0.80 -13.64
C LEU A 126 -47.96 0.71 -13.78
N LYS A 127 -47.65 1.50 -12.74
CA LYS A 127 -47.74 2.96 -12.77
C LYS A 127 -46.81 3.55 -13.84
N LEU A 128 -45.60 3.02 -13.97
CA LEU A 128 -44.64 3.48 -14.96
C LEU A 128 -45.08 3.15 -16.39
N LYS A 129 -45.62 1.94 -16.62
CA LYS A 129 -46.23 1.56 -17.91
C LYS A 129 -47.40 2.46 -18.28
N GLN A 130 -48.32 2.72 -17.36
CA GLN A 130 -49.46 3.61 -17.60
C GLN A 130 -49.01 5.04 -17.93
N LYS A 131 -47.96 5.53 -17.27
CA LYS A 131 -47.37 6.85 -17.56
C LYS A 131 -46.72 6.89 -18.94
N TYR A 132 -45.99 5.84 -19.32
CA TYR A 132 -45.37 5.71 -20.64
C TYR A 132 -46.42 5.63 -21.77
N ASP A 133 -47.47 4.83 -21.60
CA ASP A 133 -48.57 4.71 -22.58
C ASP A 133 -49.39 6.00 -22.71
N LYS A 134 -49.42 6.82 -21.66
CA LYS A 134 -50.02 8.16 -21.71
C LYS A 134 -49.15 9.13 -22.51
N LEU A 135 -47.84 9.12 -22.29
CA LEU A 135 -46.87 9.95 -23.03
C LEU A 135 -46.83 9.60 -24.53
N LEU A 136 -46.93 8.31 -24.88
CA LEU A 136 -47.04 7.87 -26.29
C LEU A 136 -48.35 8.33 -26.96
N ARG A 137 -49.44 8.47 -26.19
CA ARG A 137 -50.73 8.96 -26.71
C ARG A 137 -50.79 10.47 -26.83
N GLU A 138 -50.05 11.19 -25.99
CA GLU A 138 -49.98 12.66 -25.99
C GLU A 138 -48.98 13.21 -27.03
N GLY A 139 -48.34 12.36 -27.83
CA GLY A 139 -47.68 12.74 -29.08
C GLY A 139 -46.47 13.68 -28.92
N TYR A 140 -45.44 13.22 -28.21
CA TYR A 140 -44.06 13.67 -28.44
C TYR A 140 -43.34 12.72 -29.38
#